data_AF-A0A6G3PGW5-F1
#
_entry.id   AF-A0A6G3PGW5-F1
#
_cell.length_a   1.000
_cell.length_b   1.000
_cell.length_c   1.000
_cell.angle_alpha   90.00
_cell.angle_beta   90.00
_cell.angle_gamma   90.00
#
_symmetry.space_group_name_H-M   'P 1'
#
loop_
_entity.id
_entity.type
_entity.pdbx_description
1 polymer ?
#
loop_
_entity_poly.entity_id
_entity_poly.type
_entity_poly.pdbx_seq_one_letter_code
_entity_poly.pdbx_strand_id
1 'polypeptide(L)'
;MNTPEAVAAVGPLAHPVAGVPDLVAAEDVLLFVNAAITATGQREFRSDADAQRLSLDFLHTYVRVNYRRVYAASLALDINHHNAALIVRALLETAGEASDEERRTEGRLIAARLALLPPPRVYRLFGELRRAKVNNRRTRAIMRDWLAARPDLGHDAVKYRAGLKTAARHIHLRCRQEAEPLPETGEFLFRPGRSRRYEHRLLDAWRRAHYEQGAVTELPFSVAEGFAAKHGMRREVFLKRAAPRMTRLERLRTQEQRVVGDRRPDVDLTAMPLTRLASYVLSLGFTQRAERRAELTGALRAAARRAAGA
;
A
#
# COMPACT_ATOMS: atom_id res chain seq x y z
N MET A 1 2.51 70.97 -10.55
CA MET A 1 2.24 69.53 -10.75
C MET A 1 3.54 68.88 -11.22
N ASN A 2 4.18 68.08 -10.36
CA ASN A 2 5.10 66.99 -10.72
C ASN A 2 5.48 66.26 -9.43
N THR A 3 4.89 65.08 -9.24
CA THR A 3 5.22 64.08 -8.21
C THR A 3 6.42 63.26 -8.65
N PRO A 4 7.41 62.98 -7.78
CA PRO A 4 8.40 61.95 -8.04
C PRO A 4 7.95 60.59 -7.48
N GLU A 5 8.22 59.56 -8.28
CA GLU A 5 7.87 58.15 -8.07
C GLU A 5 8.59 57.52 -6.87
N ALA A 6 7.84 56.68 -6.14
CA ALA A 6 8.35 55.82 -5.09
C ALA A 6 8.95 54.54 -5.68
N VAL A 7 10.28 54.39 -5.59
CA VAL A 7 10.96 53.12 -5.85
C VAL A 7 10.95 52.30 -4.56
N ALA A 8 10.07 51.31 -4.50
CA ALA A 8 10.02 50.32 -3.43
C ALA A 8 11.24 49.39 -3.51
N ALA A 9 12.15 49.52 -2.54
CA ALA A 9 13.23 48.56 -2.33
C ALA A 9 12.65 47.24 -1.78
N VAL A 10 12.60 46.22 -2.64
CA VAL A 10 12.32 44.84 -2.23
C VAL A 10 13.55 44.29 -1.52
N GLY A 11 13.51 44.30 -0.18
CA GLY A 11 14.49 43.62 0.65
C GLY A 11 14.45 42.09 0.47
N PRO A 12 15.58 41.39 0.59
CA PRO A 12 15.64 39.95 0.40
C PRO A 12 14.81 39.24 1.47
N LEU A 13 13.95 38.31 1.03
CA LEU A 13 13.18 37.40 1.88
C LEU A 13 14.17 36.56 2.71
N ALA A 14 14.45 37.01 3.94
CA ALA A 14 15.18 36.23 4.92
C ALA A 14 14.34 34.99 5.27
N HIS A 15 14.73 33.83 4.73
CA HIS A 15 14.24 32.56 5.24
C HIS A 15 14.74 32.42 6.69
N PRO A 16 13.86 32.16 7.68
CA PRO A 16 14.29 31.98 9.05
C PRO A 16 15.25 30.79 9.11
N VAL A 17 16.43 31.02 9.67
CA VAL A 17 17.40 29.96 9.97
C VAL A 17 16.73 29.06 11.01
N ALA A 18 16.51 27.79 10.66
CA ALA A 18 15.87 26.80 11.52
C ALA A 18 16.56 26.76 12.88
N GLY A 19 15.79 26.84 13.97
CA GLY A 19 16.35 26.71 15.32
C GLY A 19 16.90 25.30 15.56
N VAL A 20 17.75 25.13 16.57
CA VAL A 20 18.23 23.79 17.00
C VAL A 20 17.07 22.78 17.19
N PRO A 21 15.90 23.16 17.76
CA PRO A 21 14.75 22.27 17.85
C PRO A 21 14.16 21.83 16.49
N ASP A 22 14.15 22.74 15.50
CA ASP A 22 13.65 22.44 14.16
C ASP A 22 14.58 21.50 13.41
N LEU A 23 15.89 21.59 13.67
CA LEU A 23 16.90 20.70 13.10
C LEU A 23 16.75 19.27 13.63
N VAL A 24 16.58 19.12 14.95
CA VAL A 24 16.35 17.81 15.58
C VAL A 24 15.07 17.16 15.05
N ALA A 25 13.98 17.93 14.94
CA ALA A 25 12.74 17.43 14.36
C ALA A 25 12.92 17.00 12.89
N ALA A 26 13.71 17.74 12.11
CA ALA A 26 14.02 17.36 10.73
C ALA A 26 14.86 16.07 10.65
N GLU A 27 15.84 15.90 11.55
CA GLU A 27 16.67 14.69 11.65
C GLU A 27 15.83 13.46 12.02
N ASP A 28 14.95 13.58 13.02
CA ASP A 28 14.04 12.51 13.44
C ASP A 28 13.14 12.04 12.29
N VAL A 29 12.54 13.01 11.57
CA VAL A 29 11.66 12.74 10.43
C VAL A 29 12.44 12.10 9.29
N LEU A 30 13.66 12.58 9.00
CA LEU A 30 14.51 12.01 7.96
C LEU A 30 14.91 10.57 8.28
N LEU A 31 15.30 10.30 9.53
CA LEU A 31 15.60 8.95 10.02
C LEU A 31 14.39 8.03 9.83
N PHE A 32 13.21 8.48 10.22
CA PHE A 32 11.98 7.71 10.05
C PHE A 32 11.63 7.45 8.59
N VAL A 33 11.67 8.46 7.72
CA VAL A 33 11.33 8.27 6.30
C VAL A 33 12.30 7.30 5.64
N ASN A 34 13.59 7.38 5.96
CA ASN A 34 14.59 6.43 5.46
C ASN A 34 14.27 4.99 5.93
N ALA A 35 14.03 4.80 7.23
CA ALA A 35 13.64 3.51 7.77
C ALA A 35 12.32 3.00 7.16
N ALA A 36 11.34 3.88 6.95
CA ALA A 36 10.05 3.53 6.38
C ALA A 36 10.15 3.07 4.90
N ILE A 37 11.17 3.54 4.18
CA ILE A 37 11.47 3.09 2.82
C ILE A 37 12.20 1.74 2.84
N THR A 38 13.26 1.62 3.63
CA THR A 38 14.22 0.50 3.52
C THR A 38 13.91 -0.69 4.42
N ALA A 39 13.50 -0.45 5.67
CA ALA A 39 13.36 -1.49 6.68
C ALA A 39 12.08 -2.30 6.48
N THR A 40 12.16 -3.62 6.55
CA THR A 40 11.01 -4.53 6.34
C THR A 40 10.62 -5.33 7.57
N GLY A 41 11.28 -5.10 8.71
CA GLY A 41 11.10 -5.88 9.94
C GLY A 41 11.49 -7.36 9.79
N GLN A 42 12.28 -7.69 8.76
CA GLN A 42 12.87 -9.01 8.53
C GLN A 42 14.31 -9.05 9.03
N ARG A 43 14.86 -10.26 9.20
CA ARG A 43 16.27 -10.43 9.56
C ARG A 43 17.17 -9.79 8.50
N GLU A 44 18.05 -8.91 8.93
CA GLU A 44 19.10 -8.32 8.10
C GLU A 44 20.45 -8.92 8.50
N PHE A 45 21.43 -8.92 7.58
CA PHE A 45 22.73 -9.63 7.73
C PHE A 45 23.49 -9.37 9.05
N ARG A 46 23.17 -8.29 9.77
CA ARG A 46 23.86 -7.85 11.00
C ARG A 46 22.95 -7.72 12.23
N SER A 47 21.66 -8.04 12.15
CA SER A 47 20.71 -7.86 13.27
C SER A 47 19.64 -8.95 13.29
N ASP A 48 19.29 -9.42 14.49
CA ASP A 48 18.19 -10.37 14.66
C ASP A 48 16.83 -9.71 14.39
N ALA A 49 15.86 -10.52 13.95
CA ALA A 49 14.53 -10.06 13.52
C ALA A 49 13.75 -9.39 14.66
N ASP A 50 13.97 -9.80 15.90
CA ASP A 50 13.25 -9.26 17.06
C ASP A 50 13.80 -7.89 17.48
N ALA A 51 15.12 -7.69 17.41
CA ALA A 51 15.74 -6.38 17.65
C ALA A 51 15.32 -5.34 16.59
N GLN A 52 15.20 -5.77 15.33
CA GLN A 52 14.70 -4.92 14.24
C GLN A 52 13.25 -4.52 14.45
N ARG A 53 12.37 -5.47 14.82
CA ARG A 53 10.97 -5.16 15.13
C ARG A 53 10.84 -4.19 16.29
N LEU A 54 11.58 -4.40 17.38
CA LEU A 54 11.53 -3.52 18.55
C LEU A 54 12.00 -2.10 18.23
N SER A 55 13.08 -1.97 17.45
CA SER A 55 13.59 -0.67 17.00
C SER A 55 12.59 0.04 16.09
N LEU A 56 11.96 -0.70 15.18
CA LEU A 56 10.97 -0.17 14.25
C LEU A 56 9.68 0.23 14.97
N ASP A 57 9.18 -0.60 15.89
CA ASP A 57 8.01 -0.30 16.72
C ASP A 57 8.23 0.94 17.59
N PHE A 58 9.43 1.09 18.18
CA PHE A 58 9.82 2.29 18.91
C PHE A 58 9.77 3.52 17.99
N LEU A 59 10.40 3.47 16.82
CA LEU A 59 10.46 4.58 15.90
C LEU A 59 9.06 4.99 15.40
N HIS A 60 8.22 4.03 15.04
CA HIS A 60 6.83 4.29 14.66
C HIS A 60 6.04 4.94 15.79
N THR A 61 6.20 4.46 17.03
CA THR A 61 5.52 5.02 18.21
C THR A 61 6.00 6.45 18.47
N TYR A 62 7.31 6.66 18.48
CA TYR A 62 7.94 7.95 18.73
C TYR A 62 7.45 9.01 17.73
N VAL A 63 7.51 8.73 16.43
CA VAL A 63 7.12 9.70 15.39
C VAL A 63 5.61 9.92 15.37
N ARG A 64 4.80 8.89 15.65
CA ARG A 64 3.34 9.06 15.75
C ARG A 64 2.96 9.98 16.90
N VAL A 65 3.60 9.84 18.06
CA VAL A 65 3.30 10.65 19.26
C VAL A 65 3.80 12.08 19.10
N ASN A 66 5.03 12.28 18.63
CA ASN A 66 5.64 13.61 18.56
C ASN A 66 5.31 14.37 17.27
N TYR A 67 5.11 13.66 16.15
CA TYR A 67 4.98 14.23 14.80
C TYR A 67 3.83 13.58 14.00
N ARG A 68 2.65 13.41 14.62
CA ARG A 68 1.50 12.66 14.05
C ARG A 68 1.14 13.05 12.61
N ARG A 69 1.12 14.35 12.31
CA ARG A 69 0.82 14.86 10.95
C ARG A 69 1.85 14.39 9.93
N VAL A 70 3.13 14.38 10.29
CA VAL A 70 4.23 13.89 9.43
C VAL A 70 4.17 12.37 9.31
N TYR A 71 3.90 11.68 10.42
CA TYR A 71 3.69 10.23 10.43
C TYR A 71 2.58 9.82 9.45
N ALA A 72 1.45 10.52 9.44
CA ALA A 72 0.38 10.30 8.49
C ALA A 72 0.77 10.67 7.05
N ALA A 73 1.40 11.82 6.85
CA ALA A 73 1.86 12.29 5.55
C ALA A 73 2.86 11.33 4.88
N SER A 74 3.61 10.54 5.66
CA SER A 74 4.51 9.52 5.11
C SER A 74 3.79 8.46 4.24
N LEU A 75 2.47 8.28 4.40
CA LEU A 75 1.67 7.42 3.52
C LEU A 75 1.63 7.90 2.06
N ALA A 76 1.86 9.19 1.83
CA ALA A 76 1.98 9.77 0.49
C ALA A 76 3.35 9.53 -0.16
N LEU A 77 4.35 9.10 0.62
CA LEU A 77 5.68 8.82 0.13
C LEU A 77 5.78 7.37 -0.37
N ASP A 78 6.86 7.07 -1.09
CA ASP A 78 7.16 5.72 -1.59
C ASP A 78 7.80 4.85 -0.49
N ILE A 79 7.16 4.80 0.67
CA ILE A 79 7.51 3.87 1.75
C ILE A 79 7.16 2.44 1.31
N ASN A 80 7.73 1.43 1.94
CA ASN A 80 7.40 0.06 1.54
C ASN A 80 6.02 -0.38 2.07
N HIS A 81 5.52 -1.52 1.56
CA HIS A 81 4.20 -2.05 1.93
C HIS A 81 4.09 -2.46 3.40
N HIS A 82 5.20 -2.84 4.04
CA HIS A 82 5.20 -3.23 5.45
C HIS A 82 4.97 -2.00 6.34
N ASN A 83 5.79 -0.96 6.17
CA ASN A 83 5.66 0.28 6.95
C ASN A 83 4.34 1.02 6.66
N ALA A 84 3.87 1.00 5.42
CA ALA A 84 2.55 1.55 5.10
C ALA A 84 1.42 0.87 5.89
N ALA A 85 1.47 -0.47 6.04
CA ALA A 85 0.50 -1.20 6.83
C ALA A 85 0.60 -0.87 8.34
N LEU A 86 1.82 -0.73 8.88
CA LEU A 86 2.05 -0.32 10.27
C LEU A 86 1.52 1.09 10.55
N ILE A 87 1.78 2.05 9.66
CA ILE A 87 1.25 3.41 9.79
C ILE A 87 -0.27 3.42 9.77
N VAL A 88 -0.89 2.77 8.77
CA VAL A 88 -2.36 2.69 8.70
C VAL A 88 -2.94 2.05 9.96
N ARG A 89 -2.36 0.94 10.44
CA ARG A 89 -2.79 0.27 11.65
C ARG A 89 -2.70 1.19 12.87
N ALA A 90 -1.55 1.81 13.10
CA ALA A 90 -1.31 2.67 14.25
C ALA A 90 -2.23 3.90 14.28
N LEU A 91 -2.49 4.51 13.12
CA LEU A 91 -3.41 5.65 12.99
C LEU A 91 -4.87 5.25 13.29
N LEU A 92 -5.28 4.05 12.88
CA LEU A 92 -6.63 3.52 13.15
C LEU A 92 -6.81 3.06 14.60
N GLU A 93 -5.77 2.49 15.21
CA GLU A 93 -5.72 2.13 16.63
C GLU A 93 -5.88 3.36 17.53
N THR A 94 -5.20 4.46 17.17
CA THR A 94 -5.19 5.72 17.94
C THR A 94 -6.06 6.79 17.33
N ALA A 95 -7.15 6.41 16.68
CA ALA A 95 -8.06 7.36 16.04
C ALA A 95 -8.78 8.31 17.02
N GLY A 96 -8.68 8.06 18.33
CA GLY A 96 -9.20 8.93 19.40
C GLY A 96 -8.26 10.06 19.82
N GLU A 97 -6.96 9.95 19.50
CA GLU A 97 -5.95 10.97 19.82
C GLU A 97 -5.89 12.09 18.78
N ALA A 98 -6.50 11.88 17.61
CA ALA A 98 -6.47 12.83 16.50
C ALA A 98 -7.62 13.85 16.59
N SER A 99 -7.32 15.11 16.27
CA SER A 99 -8.32 16.15 16.02
C SER A 99 -9.17 15.83 14.78
N ASP A 100 -10.32 16.49 14.63
CA ASP A 100 -11.21 16.24 13.48
C ASP A 100 -10.59 16.61 12.12
N GLU A 101 -9.69 17.60 12.08
CA GLU A 101 -8.94 17.92 10.87
C GLU A 101 -7.92 16.83 10.53
N GLU A 102 -7.15 16.36 11.52
CA GLU A 102 -6.20 15.27 11.33
C GLU A 102 -6.91 14.00 10.88
N ARG A 103 -8.04 13.65 11.49
CA ARG A 103 -8.85 12.48 11.10
C ARG A 103 -9.28 12.51 9.64
N ARG A 104 -9.69 13.68 9.14
CA ARG A 104 -10.06 13.86 7.73
C ARG A 104 -8.86 13.68 6.82
N THR A 105 -7.73 14.31 7.15
CA THR A 105 -6.50 14.24 6.35
C THR A 105 -5.92 12.83 6.33
N GLU A 106 -5.74 12.23 7.51
CA GLU A 106 -5.30 10.84 7.65
C GLU A 106 -6.25 9.87 6.92
N GLY A 107 -7.57 10.09 6.97
CA GLY A 107 -8.54 9.26 6.25
C GLY A 107 -8.30 9.24 4.74
N ARG A 108 -8.06 10.41 4.13
CA ARG A 108 -7.72 10.51 2.69
C ARG A 108 -6.40 9.81 2.36
N LEU A 109 -5.38 10.02 3.19
CA LEU A 109 -4.06 9.41 3.01
C LEU A 109 -4.12 7.89 3.14
N ILE A 110 -4.87 7.37 4.11
CA ILE A 110 -5.12 5.93 4.26
C ILE A 110 -5.84 5.39 3.04
N ALA A 111 -6.93 6.02 2.60
CA ALA A 111 -7.70 5.54 1.45
C ALA A 111 -6.84 5.49 0.17
N ALA A 112 -6.12 6.57 -0.12
CA ALA A 112 -5.20 6.64 -1.27
C ALA A 112 -4.12 5.55 -1.19
N ARG A 113 -3.52 5.35 -0.01
CA ARG A 113 -2.49 4.33 0.16
C ARG A 113 -3.03 2.91 0.03
N LEU A 114 -4.22 2.62 0.57
CA LEU A 114 -4.85 1.31 0.44
C LEU A 114 -5.23 0.97 -1.01
N ALA A 115 -5.52 1.97 -1.84
CA ALA A 115 -5.76 1.78 -3.27
C ALA A 115 -4.50 1.34 -4.04
N LEU A 116 -3.31 1.75 -3.59
CA LEU A 116 -2.03 1.39 -4.18
C LEU A 116 -1.48 0.04 -3.69
N LEU A 117 -1.85 -0.37 -2.47
CA LEU A 117 -1.34 -1.60 -1.88
C LEU A 117 -1.88 -2.85 -2.60
N PRO A 118 -1.05 -3.89 -2.78
CA PRO A 118 -1.54 -5.16 -3.29
C PRO A 118 -2.66 -5.73 -2.40
N PRO A 119 -3.76 -6.25 -2.96
CA PRO A 119 -4.89 -6.80 -2.20
C PRO A 119 -4.51 -7.75 -1.06
N PRO A 120 -3.59 -8.73 -1.23
CA PRO A 120 -3.23 -9.62 -0.13
C PRO A 120 -2.58 -8.90 1.06
N ARG A 121 -1.90 -7.76 0.82
CA ARG A 121 -1.32 -6.95 1.90
C ARG A 121 -2.41 -6.21 2.67
N VAL A 122 -3.42 -5.68 1.98
CA VAL A 122 -4.57 -5.02 2.61
C VAL A 122 -5.40 -6.03 3.42
N TYR A 123 -5.68 -7.21 2.88
CA TYR A 123 -6.39 -8.25 3.63
C TYR A 123 -5.62 -8.71 4.87
N ARG A 124 -4.28 -8.79 4.79
CA ARG A 124 -3.46 -9.09 5.96
C ARG A 124 -3.60 -8.00 7.03
N LEU A 125 -3.52 -6.73 6.64
CA LEU A 125 -3.74 -5.58 7.52
C LEU A 125 -5.12 -5.64 8.19
N PHE A 126 -6.18 -5.97 7.44
CA PHE A 126 -7.52 -6.13 8.01
C PHE A 126 -7.59 -7.27 9.03
N GLY A 127 -6.88 -8.37 8.78
CA GLY A 127 -6.71 -9.45 9.77
C GLY A 127 -5.95 -9.01 11.02
N GLU A 128 -4.96 -8.13 10.89
CA GLU A 128 -4.22 -7.53 12.01
C GLU A 128 -5.12 -6.60 12.84
N LEU A 129 -5.89 -5.71 12.19
CA LEU A 129 -6.86 -4.85 12.85
C LEU A 129 -7.92 -5.65 13.62
N ARG A 130 -8.38 -6.77 13.05
CA ARG A 130 -9.27 -7.70 13.76
C ARG A 130 -8.61 -8.30 14.99
N ARG A 131 -7.37 -8.78 14.88
CA ARG A 131 -6.61 -9.36 16.01
C ARG A 131 -6.39 -8.32 17.11
N ALA A 132 -6.13 -7.07 16.75
CA ALA A 132 -6.01 -5.94 17.65
C ALA A 132 -7.37 -5.41 18.16
N LYS A 133 -8.50 -6.03 17.77
CA LYS A 133 -9.87 -5.64 18.14
C LYS A 133 -10.23 -4.19 17.78
N VAL A 134 -9.62 -3.64 16.73
CA VAL A 134 -9.85 -2.26 16.26
C VAL A 134 -11.08 -2.22 15.38
N ASN A 135 -12.23 -1.83 15.92
CA ASN A 135 -13.50 -1.81 15.19
C ASN A 135 -14.29 -0.49 15.31
N ASN A 136 -13.56 0.63 15.44
CA ASN A 136 -14.19 1.95 15.52
C ASN A 136 -14.93 2.31 14.20
N ARG A 137 -15.86 3.27 14.28
CA ARG A 137 -16.68 3.73 13.13
C ARG A 137 -15.83 4.05 11.91
N ARG A 138 -14.70 4.72 12.11
CA ARG A 138 -13.75 5.11 11.08
C ARG A 138 -13.11 3.91 10.37
N THR A 139 -12.63 2.94 11.14
CA THR A 139 -12.05 1.70 10.62
C THR A 139 -13.07 0.94 9.77
N ARG A 140 -14.30 0.82 10.26
CA ARG A 140 -15.39 0.17 9.50
C ARG A 140 -15.72 0.91 8.19
N ALA A 141 -15.73 2.24 8.21
CA ALA A 141 -15.97 3.04 7.00
C ALA A 141 -14.87 2.81 5.96
N ILE A 142 -13.59 3.01 6.34
CA ILE A 142 -12.45 2.83 5.43
C ILE A 142 -12.41 1.42 4.82
N MET A 143 -12.62 0.39 5.64
CA MET A 143 -12.65 -0.99 5.15
C MET A 143 -13.82 -1.24 4.19
N ARG A 144 -14.99 -0.66 4.46
CA ARG A 144 -16.16 -0.78 3.59
C ARG A 144 -15.93 -0.08 2.26
N ASP A 145 -15.42 1.14 2.29
CA ASP A 145 -15.16 1.96 1.11
C ASP A 145 -14.11 1.28 0.22
N TRP A 146 -13.05 0.73 0.83
CA TRP A 146 -12.04 -0.03 0.08
C TRP A 146 -12.61 -1.30 -0.56
N LEU A 147 -13.49 -2.03 0.14
CA LEU A 147 -14.16 -3.21 -0.41
C LEU A 147 -15.13 -2.85 -1.55
N ALA A 148 -15.87 -1.75 -1.41
CA ALA A 148 -16.79 -1.26 -2.44
C ALA A 148 -16.05 -0.77 -3.70
N ALA A 149 -14.83 -0.24 -3.54
CA ALA A 149 -13.98 0.19 -4.65
C ALA A 149 -13.25 -0.96 -5.36
N ARG A 150 -13.44 -2.23 -4.94
CA ARG A 150 -12.77 -3.38 -5.58
C ARG A 150 -13.36 -3.63 -6.97
N PRO A 151 -12.50 -3.82 -8.00
CA PRO A 151 -12.99 -4.08 -9.36
C PRO A 151 -13.80 -5.38 -9.50
N ASP A 152 -13.41 -6.42 -8.74
CA ASP A 152 -14.06 -7.73 -8.77
C ASP A 152 -13.91 -8.42 -7.40
N LEU A 153 -14.98 -8.37 -6.59
CA LEU A 153 -15.04 -9.05 -5.30
C LEU A 153 -15.21 -10.58 -5.43
N GLY A 154 -15.73 -11.08 -6.56
CA GLY A 154 -15.84 -12.50 -6.84
C GLY A 154 -14.45 -13.13 -7.07
N HIS A 155 -13.57 -12.44 -7.79
CA HIS A 155 -12.16 -12.81 -7.89
C HIS A 155 -11.49 -12.86 -6.51
N ASP A 156 -11.68 -11.82 -5.70
CA ASP A 156 -11.11 -11.77 -4.36
C ASP A 156 -11.67 -12.86 -3.44
N ALA A 157 -12.93 -13.25 -3.60
CA ALA A 157 -13.53 -14.35 -2.85
C ALA A 157 -12.93 -15.71 -3.20
N VAL A 158 -12.51 -15.92 -4.45
CA VAL A 158 -11.82 -17.15 -4.86
C VAL A 158 -10.35 -17.12 -4.44
N LYS A 159 -9.64 -16.03 -4.74
CA LYS A 159 -8.18 -15.94 -4.57
C LYS A 159 -7.75 -15.60 -3.14
N TYR A 160 -8.49 -14.73 -2.47
CA TYR A 160 -8.16 -14.19 -1.15
C TYR A 160 -9.24 -14.52 -0.10
N ARG A 161 -9.94 -15.65 -0.30
CA ARG A 161 -11.13 -16.07 0.46
C ARG A 161 -11.04 -15.83 1.96
N ALA A 162 -9.97 -16.31 2.60
CA ALA A 162 -9.80 -16.20 4.04
C ALA A 162 -9.70 -14.74 4.51
N GLY A 163 -8.97 -13.91 3.76
CA GLY A 163 -8.81 -12.48 4.01
C GLY A 163 -10.13 -11.72 3.86
N LEU A 164 -10.84 -11.94 2.74
CA LEU A 164 -12.13 -11.32 2.48
C LEU A 164 -13.18 -11.73 3.52
N LYS A 165 -13.27 -13.02 3.87
CA LYS A 165 -14.17 -13.52 4.92
C LYS A 165 -13.86 -12.88 6.28
N THR A 166 -12.58 -12.71 6.60
CA THR A 166 -12.14 -12.08 7.85
C THR A 166 -12.56 -10.62 7.90
N ALA A 167 -12.32 -9.88 6.81
CA ALA A 167 -12.69 -8.47 6.69
C ALA A 167 -14.22 -8.27 6.79
N ALA A 168 -15.00 -9.08 6.06
CA ALA A 168 -16.46 -9.02 6.06
C ALA A 168 -17.06 -9.28 7.45
N ARG A 169 -16.53 -10.25 8.20
CA ARG A 169 -16.95 -10.51 9.59
C ARG A 169 -16.60 -9.37 10.52
N HIS A 170 -15.41 -8.79 10.36
CA HIS A 170 -14.91 -7.73 11.24
C HIS A 170 -15.78 -6.47 11.20
N ILE A 171 -16.18 -6.05 10.00
CA ILE A 171 -16.99 -4.83 9.83
C ILE A 171 -18.49 -5.07 9.84
N HIS A 172 -18.92 -6.31 10.12
CA HIS A 172 -20.31 -6.75 10.05
C HIS A 172 -20.97 -6.39 8.71
N LEU A 173 -20.27 -6.69 7.61
CA LEU A 173 -20.75 -6.33 6.28
C LEU A 173 -22.04 -7.08 5.97
N ARG A 174 -23.13 -6.34 5.70
CA ARG A 174 -24.43 -6.93 5.39
C ARG A 174 -24.37 -7.59 4.01
N CYS A 175 -24.49 -8.91 3.98
CA CYS A 175 -24.63 -9.70 2.74
C CYS A 175 -26.12 -9.95 2.46
N ARG A 176 -26.96 -8.91 2.45
CA ARG A 176 -28.40 -9.08 2.15
C ARG A 176 -28.59 -9.11 0.63
N GLN A 177 -29.50 -9.94 0.13
CA GLN A 177 -29.72 -10.17 -1.30
C GLN A 177 -29.99 -8.89 -2.13
N GLU A 178 -30.51 -7.84 -1.51
CA GLU A 178 -30.81 -6.55 -2.15
C GLU A 178 -29.73 -5.48 -1.91
N ALA A 179 -28.74 -5.76 -1.06
CA ALA A 179 -27.67 -4.83 -0.73
C ALA A 179 -26.43 -5.14 -1.56
N GLU A 180 -26.27 -4.40 -2.66
CA GLU A 180 -24.97 -4.10 -3.26
C GLU A 180 -23.93 -3.89 -2.14
N PRO A 181 -22.79 -4.62 -2.10
CA PRO A 181 -22.06 -5.19 -3.24
C PRO A 181 -21.75 -6.72 -3.14
N LEU A 182 -22.49 -7.49 -2.34
CA LEU A 182 -22.09 -8.88 -1.97
C LEU A 182 -23.18 -9.98 -1.98
N PRO A 183 -24.31 -9.90 -2.70
CA PRO A 183 -25.39 -10.89 -2.52
C PRO A 183 -24.91 -12.33 -2.77
N GLU A 184 -24.27 -12.58 -3.90
CA GLU A 184 -23.76 -13.92 -4.26
C GLU A 184 -22.43 -14.25 -3.57
N THR A 185 -21.50 -13.29 -3.52
CA THR A 185 -20.19 -13.43 -2.89
C THR A 185 -20.32 -13.73 -1.39
N GLY A 186 -21.30 -13.15 -0.71
CA GLY A 186 -21.61 -13.43 0.68
C GLY A 186 -22.07 -14.87 0.90
N GLU A 187 -22.94 -15.38 0.03
CA GLU A 187 -23.35 -16.78 0.08
C GLU A 187 -22.16 -17.72 -0.13
N PHE A 188 -21.31 -17.45 -1.12
CA PHE A 188 -20.07 -18.20 -1.35
C PHE A 188 -19.09 -18.20 -0.14
N LEU A 189 -18.91 -17.06 0.51
CA LEU A 189 -17.96 -16.93 1.63
C LEU A 189 -18.45 -17.62 2.91
N PHE A 190 -19.74 -17.53 3.21
CA PHE A 190 -20.31 -17.97 4.48
C PHE A 190 -21.03 -19.32 4.40
N ARG A 191 -21.59 -19.67 3.24
CA ARG A 191 -22.35 -20.90 2.99
C ARG A 191 -21.95 -21.52 1.63
N PRO A 192 -20.67 -21.86 1.43
CA PRO A 192 -20.22 -22.42 0.15
C PRO A 192 -21.00 -23.72 -0.16
N GLY A 193 -21.54 -23.83 -1.37
CA GLY A 193 -22.26 -25.01 -1.83
C GLY A 193 -23.76 -25.04 -1.53
N ARG A 194 -24.32 -24.00 -0.87
CA ARG A 194 -25.78 -23.86 -0.73
C ARG A 194 -26.45 -23.54 -2.07
N SER A 195 -25.85 -22.64 -2.84
CA SER A 195 -26.32 -22.28 -4.18
C SER A 195 -25.94 -23.38 -5.18
N ARG A 196 -26.92 -23.84 -5.96
CA ARG A 196 -26.69 -24.86 -6.99
C ARG A 196 -25.89 -24.32 -8.18
N ARG A 197 -25.92 -23.01 -8.39
CA ARG A 197 -25.24 -22.27 -9.44
C ARG A 197 -24.83 -20.91 -8.90
N TYR A 198 -23.72 -20.39 -9.41
CA TYR A 198 -23.37 -18.99 -9.27
C TYR A 198 -23.43 -18.27 -10.63
N GLU A 199 -23.89 -17.02 -10.67
CA GLU A 199 -23.85 -16.12 -11.83
C GLU A 199 -22.43 -15.66 -12.11
N HIS A 200 -21.67 -15.34 -11.05
CA HIS A 200 -20.28 -14.95 -11.17
C HIS A 200 -19.43 -16.13 -11.66
N ARG A 201 -18.86 -15.99 -12.86
CA ARG A 201 -18.13 -17.05 -13.57
C ARG A 201 -17.06 -17.74 -12.72
N LEU A 202 -16.27 -16.97 -11.97
CA LEU A 202 -15.21 -17.54 -11.11
C LEU A 202 -15.75 -18.30 -9.89
N LEU A 203 -16.89 -17.87 -9.33
CA LEU A 203 -17.49 -18.56 -8.19
C LEU A 203 -18.09 -19.90 -8.64
N ASP A 204 -18.73 -19.93 -9.81
CA ASP A 204 -19.25 -21.17 -10.39
C ASP A 204 -18.13 -22.09 -10.86
N ALA A 205 -17.08 -21.57 -11.49
CA ALA A 205 -15.89 -22.35 -11.85
C ALA A 205 -15.24 -22.98 -10.62
N TRP A 206 -15.17 -22.26 -9.49
CA TRP A 206 -14.63 -22.81 -8.24
C TRP A 206 -15.51 -23.95 -7.73
N ARG A 207 -16.84 -23.79 -7.75
CA ARG A 207 -17.80 -24.84 -7.39
C ARG A 207 -17.64 -26.07 -8.29
N ARG A 208 -17.59 -25.87 -9.61
CA ARG A 208 -17.40 -26.96 -10.59
C ARG A 208 -16.07 -27.66 -10.43
N ALA A 209 -14.99 -26.93 -10.14
CA ALA A 209 -13.64 -27.49 -9.96
C ALA A 209 -13.54 -28.51 -8.81
N HIS A 210 -14.53 -28.57 -7.89
CA HIS A 210 -14.60 -29.66 -6.91
C HIS A 210 -14.92 -31.03 -7.50
N TYR A 211 -15.60 -31.07 -8.64
CA TYR A 211 -16.14 -32.27 -9.27
C TYR A 211 -15.59 -32.49 -10.68
N GLU A 212 -15.24 -31.41 -11.39
CA GLU A 212 -14.85 -31.43 -12.78
C GLU A 212 -13.42 -30.91 -12.97
N GLN A 213 -12.58 -31.70 -13.64
CA GLN A 213 -11.19 -31.34 -13.92
C GLN A 213 -11.08 -30.15 -14.89
N GLY A 214 -12.02 -30.00 -15.83
CA GLY A 214 -12.04 -28.92 -16.84
C GLY A 214 -12.10 -27.52 -16.22
N ALA A 215 -12.95 -27.36 -15.22
CA ALA A 215 -13.16 -26.11 -14.50
C ALA A 215 -11.91 -25.60 -13.74
N VAL A 216 -10.93 -26.47 -13.45
CA VAL A 216 -9.68 -26.07 -12.80
C VAL A 216 -8.88 -25.07 -13.64
N THR A 217 -8.96 -25.18 -14.97
CA THR A 217 -8.23 -24.29 -15.90
C THR A 217 -8.84 -22.88 -16.01
N GLU A 218 -10.06 -22.71 -15.51
CA GLU A 218 -10.75 -21.41 -15.45
C GLU A 218 -10.36 -20.59 -14.21
N LEU A 219 -9.75 -21.23 -13.21
CA LEU A 219 -9.39 -20.61 -11.94
C LEU A 219 -8.05 -19.86 -11.98
N PRO A 220 -7.85 -18.86 -11.09
CA PRO A 220 -6.55 -18.24 -10.90
C PRO A 220 -5.47 -19.28 -10.56
N PHE A 221 -4.26 -19.11 -11.09
CA PHE A 221 -3.17 -20.09 -11.04
C PHE A 221 -2.95 -20.72 -9.65
N SER A 222 -2.79 -19.90 -8.61
CA SER A 222 -2.54 -20.38 -7.25
C SER A 222 -3.70 -21.19 -6.66
N VAL A 223 -4.93 -20.91 -7.08
CA VAL A 223 -6.13 -21.66 -6.65
C VAL A 223 -6.24 -22.95 -7.46
N ALA A 224 -6.00 -22.86 -8.76
CA ALA A 224 -5.98 -23.99 -9.67
C ALA A 224 -4.93 -25.04 -9.28
N GLU A 225 -3.76 -24.62 -8.78
CA GLU A 225 -2.71 -25.51 -8.28
C GLU A 225 -3.20 -26.40 -7.12
N GLY A 226 -3.98 -25.84 -6.19
CA GLY A 226 -4.58 -26.61 -5.09
C GLY A 226 -5.59 -27.65 -5.57
N PHE A 227 -6.42 -27.32 -6.57
CA PHE A 227 -7.35 -28.28 -7.16
C PHE A 227 -6.64 -29.31 -8.04
N ALA A 228 -5.56 -28.93 -8.72
CA ALA A 228 -4.75 -29.84 -9.52
C ALA A 228 -4.12 -30.95 -8.66
N ALA A 229 -3.62 -30.61 -7.48
CA ALA A 229 -3.13 -31.59 -6.51
C ALA A 229 -4.26 -32.54 -6.05
N LYS A 230 -5.45 -32.00 -5.76
CA LYS A 230 -6.61 -32.80 -5.34
C LYS A 230 -7.07 -33.79 -6.41
N HIS A 231 -7.02 -33.40 -7.68
CA HIS A 231 -7.39 -34.25 -8.82
C HIS A 231 -6.25 -35.14 -9.34
N GLY A 232 -5.10 -35.18 -8.65
CA GLY A 232 -3.96 -36.02 -9.04
C GLY A 232 -3.32 -35.61 -10.38
N MET A 233 -3.44 -34.35 -10.79
CA MET A 233 -2.90 -33.90 -12.07
C MET A 233 -1.37 -33.84 -12.02
N ARG A 234 -0.70 -34.41 -13.04
CA ARG A 234 0.74 -34.25 -13.21
C ARG A 234 1.10 -32.77 -13.36
N ARG A 235 2.02 -32.28 -12.53
CA ARG A 235 2.43 -30.86 -12.45
C ARG A 235 2.80 -30.27 -13.81
N GLU A 236 3.53 -31.02 -14.63
CA GLU A 236 3.93 -30.59 -15.98
C GLU A 236 2.74 -30.34 -16.92
N VAL A 237 1.71 -31.20 -16.85
CA VAL A 237 0.49 -31.08 -17.65
C VAL A 237 -0.31 -29.86 -17.21
N PHE A 238 -0.38 -29.62 -15.89
CA PHE A 238 -1.00 -28.43 -15.33
C PHE A 238 -0.28 -27.14 -15.76
N LEU A 239 1.06 -27.10 -15.64
CA LEU A 239 1.86 -25.93 -16.04
C LEU A 239 1.73 -25.63 -17.53
N LYS A 240 1.74 -26.65 -18.41
CA LYS A 240 1.52 -26.46 -19.85
C LYS A 240 0.15 -25.84 -20.15
N ARG A 241 -0.91 -26.28 -19.47
CA ARG A 241 -2.27 -25.75 -19.64
C ARG A 241 -2.44 -24.35 -19.04
N ALA A 242 -1.75 -24.05 -17.93
CA ALA A 242 -1.86 -22.77 -17.24
C ALA A 242 -0.95 -21.66 -17.82
N ALA A 243 0.13 -22.02 -18.51
CA ALA A 243 1.15 -21.10 -19.03
C ALA A 243 0.61 -19.86 -19.78
N PRO A 244 -0.42 -19.94 -20.64
CA PRO A 244 -0.96 -18.77 -21.35
C PRO A 244 -1.58 -17.71 -20.43
N ARG A 245 -2.00 -18.10 -19.21
CA ARG A 245 -2.72 -17.26 -18.26
C ARG A 245 -1.88 -16.83 -17.06
N MET A 246 -0.64 -17.31 -16.96
CA MET A 246 0.26 -16.96 -15.87
C MET A 246 0.77 -15.52 -16.02
N THR A 247 0.68 -14.76 -14.94
CA THR A 247 1.31 -13.43 -14.85
C THR A 247 2.83 -13.57 -15.01
N ARG A 248 3.50 -12.49 -15.40
CA ARG A 248 4.97 -12.47 -15.56
C ARG A 248 5.69 -12.91 -14.27
N LEU A 249 5.20 -12.52 -13.10
CA LEU A 249 5.76 -12.91 -11.80
C LEU A 249 5.49 -14.38 -11.45
N GLU A 250 4.31 -14.92 -11.80
CA GLU A 250 4.01 -16.35 -11.64
C GLU A 250 4.87 -17.21 -12.56
N ARG A 251 5.16 -16.74 -13.77
CA ARG A 251 6.14 -17.38 -14.68
C ARG A 251 7.55 -17.36 -14.09
N LEU A 252 7.99 -16.20 -13.58
CA LEU A 252 9.31 -16.05 -12.97
C LEU A 252 9.52 -16.94 -11.73
N ARG A 253 8.49 -17.05 -10.87
CA ARG A 253 8.48 -17.95 -9.69
C ARG A 253 8.49 -19.43 -10.05
N THR A 254 8.00 -19.77 -11.24
CA THR A 254 7.96 -21.15 -11.74
C THR A 254 9.25 -21.53 -12.49
N GLN A 255 10.07 -20.53 -12.86
CA GLN A 255 11.30 -20.67 -13.64
C GLN A 255 12.55 -20.28 -12.84
N GLU A 256 12.58 -20.44 -11.51
CA GLU A 256 13.65 -19.87 -10.68
C GLU A 256 15.06 -20.13 -11.23
N GLN A 257 15.79 -19.01 -11.37
CA GLN A 257 17.23 -18.83 -11.67
C GLN A 257 17.63 -18.58 -13.13
N ARG A 258 17.66 -17.27 -13.48
CA ARG A 258 18.65 -16.51 -14.30
C ARG A 258 17.98 -15.17 -14.66
N VAL A 259 18.53 -13.99 -14.44
CA VAL A 259 19.78 -13.43 -14.98
C VAL A 259 20.19 -12.20 -14.16
N VAL A 260 21.51 -12.07 -13.94
CA VAL A 260 22.25 -10.84 -13.60
C VAL A 260 22.36 -9.95 -14.83
N GLY A 261 22.08 -8.66 -14.71
CA GLY A 261 22.31 -7.71 -15.79
C GLY A 261 22.43 -6.29 -15.26
N ASP A 262 23.66 -5.80 -15.23
CA ASP A 262 24.03 -4.43 -14.87
C ASP A 262 23.77 -3.49 -16.05
N ARG A 263 22.82 -2.58 -15.88
CA ARG A 263 22.64 -1.37 -16.68
C ARG A 263 21.92 -0.35 -15.80
N ARG A 264 22.61 0.74 -15.45
CA ARG A 264 21.99 1.89 -14.80
C ARG A 264 21.03 2.54 -15.80
N PRO A 265 19.72 2.66 -15.49
CA PRO A 265 18.79 3.36 -16.35
C PRO A 265 19.04 4.86 -16.32
N ASP A 266 18.79 5.50 -17.47
CA ASP A 266 18.67 6.94 -17.60
C ASP A 266 17.59 7.47 -16.63
N VAL A 267 17.90 8.56 -15.93
CA VAL A 267 17.16 8.96 -14.73
C VAL A 267 16.09 10.01 -15.09
N ASP A 268 14.86 9.54 -15.34
CA ASP A 268 13.71 10.42 -15.51
C ASP A 268 13.28 11.04 -14.16
N LEU A 269 13.56 12.33 -13.99
CA LEU A 269 13.21 13.10 -12.79
C LEU A 269 11.70 13.35 -12.66
N THR A 270 10.95 13.25 -13.75
CA THR A 270 9.51 13.55 -13.75
C THR A 270 8.69 12.42 -13.15
N ALA A 271 9.11 11.16 -13.37
CA ALA A 271 8.48 9.96 -12.82
C ALA A 271 9.00 9.56 -11.43
N MET A 272 10.10 10.16 -10.97
CA MET A 272 10.77 9.76 -9.73
C MET A 272 9.91 10.03 -8.48
N PRO A 273 9.85 9.10 -7.51
CA PRO A 273 9.23 9.35 -6.21
C PRO A 273 9.92 10.48 -5.44
N LEU A 274 9.15 11.26 -4.69
CA LEU A 274 9.64 12.47 -4.00
C LEU A 274 10.89 12.23 -3.13
N THR A 275 10.89 11.15 -2.35
CA THR A 275 12.01 10.81 -1.46
C THR A 275 13.26 10.44 -2.24
N ARG A 276 13.14 9.63 -3.30
CA ARG A 276 14.25 9.29 -4.19
C ARG A 276 14.78 10.52 -4.93
N LEU A 277 13.89 11.43 -5.34
CA LEU A 277 14.26 12.69 -5.98
C LEU A 277 15.00 13.61 -5.01
N ALA A 278 14.56 13.71 -3.76
CA ALA A 278 15.24 14.47 -2.73
C ALA A 278 16.64 13.88 -2.45
N SER A 279 16.76 12.56 -2.29
CA SER A 279 18.06 11.90 -2.13
C SER A 279 18.97 12.11 -3.34
N TYR A 280 18.42 12.03 -4.57
CA TYR A 280 19.17 12.31 -5.80
C TYR A 280 19.72 13.75 -5.78
N VAL A 281 18.87 14.74 -5.49
CA VAL A 281 19.29 16.14 -5.39
C VAL A 281 20.37 16.33 -4.33
N LEU A 282 20.22 15.72 -3.15
CA LEU A 282 21.21 15.83 -2.06
C LEU A 282 22.53 15.13 -2.38
N SER A 283 22.52 14.12 -3.26
CA SER A 283 23.73 13.46 -3.74
C SER A 283 24.54 14.29 -4.74
N LEU A 284 23.96 15.35 -5.32
CA LEU A 284 24.63 16.22 -6.28
C LEU A 284 25.54 17.23 -5.57
N GLY A 285 26.69 17.53 -6.19
CA GLY A 285 27.59 18.58 -5.74
C GLY A 285 26.91 19.96 -5.71
N PHE A 286 27.41 20.88 -4.88
CA PHE A 286 26.82 22.22 -4.73
C PHE A 286 26.75 22.99 -6.06
N THR A 287 27.78 22.90 -6.90
CA THR A 287 27.82 23.53 -8.22
C THR A 287 26.72 23.00 -9.15
N GLN A 288 26.55 21.68 -9.21
CA GLN A 288 25.50 21.04 -10.02
C GLN A 288 24.09 21.40 -9.53
N ARG A 289 23.90 21.52 -8.21
CA ARG A 289 22.62 21.99 -7.64
C ARG A 289 22.33 23.44 -7.97
N ALA A 290 23.35 24.29 -8.03
CA ALA A 290 23.21 25.70 -8.38
C ALA A 290 22.85 25.87 -9.87
N GLU A 291 23.58 25.18 -10.76
CA GLU A 291 23.35 25.22 -12.22
C GLU A 291 21.98 24.65 -12.60
N ARG A 292 21.55 23.57 -11.97
CA ARG A 292 20.26 22.90 -12.26
C ARG A 292 19.12 23.31 -11.32
N ARG A 293 19.27 24.42 -10.58
CA ARG A 293 18.35 24.78 -9.49
C ARG A 293 16.88 24.86 -9.92
N ALA A 294 16.61 25.48 -11.06
CA ALA A 294 15.26 25.66 -11.60
C ALA A 294 14.61 24.31 -11.95
N GLU A 295 15.36 23.45 -12.64
CA GLU A 295 14.95 22.09 -13.02
C GLU A 295 14.65 21.23 -11.77
N LEU A 296 15.60 21.16 -10.83
CA LEU A 296 15.47 20.32 -9.63
C LEU A 296 14.35 20.81 -8.70
N THR A 297 14.20 22.13 -8.54
CA THR A 297 13.11 22.71 -7.74
C THR A 297 11.75 22.46 -8.40
N GLY A 298 11.68 22.57 -9.73
CA GLY A 298 10.48 22.25 -10.51
C GLY A 298 10.07 20.78 -10.34
N ALA A 299 11.02 19.86 -10.49
CA ALA A 299 10.81 18.43 -10.30
C ALA A 299 10.37 18.10 -8.86
N LEU A 300 11.02 18.68 -7.84
CA LEU A 300 10.64 18.48 -6.42
C LEU A 300 9.23 19.01 -6.13
N ARG A 301 8.87 20.19 -6.65
CA ARG A 301 7.51 20.75 -6.49
C ARG A 301 6.46 19.89 -7.19
N ALA A 302 6.75 19.42 -8.40
CA ALA A 302 5.85 18.53 -9.14
C ALA A 302 5.65 17.20 -8.40
N ALA A 303 6.73 16.58 -7.92
CA ALA A 303 6.67 15.37 -7.12
C ALA A 303 5.92 15.58 -5.79
N ALA A 304 6.11 16.73 -5.13
CA ALA A 304 5.40 17.08 -3.91
C ALA A 304 3.89 17.28 -4.15
N ARG A 305 3.49 17.91 -5.26
CA ARG A 305 2.08 18.06 -5.63
C ARG A 305 1.41 16.70 -5.88
N ARG A 306 2.08 15.81 -6.63
CA ARG A 306 1.59 14.44 -6.85
C ARG A 306 1.45 13.67 -5.54
N ALA A 307 2.44 13.77 -4.65
CA ALA A 307 2.36 13.16 -3.33
C ALA A 307 1.19 13.75 -2.50
N ALA A 308 0.95 15.06 -2.61
CA ALA A 308 -0.19 15.72 -1.99
C ALA A 308 -1.55 15.39 -2.63
N GLY A 309 -1.58 14.68 -3.76
CA GLY A 309 -2.80 14.24 -4.45
C GLY A 309 -3.38 15.26 -5.44
N ALA A 310 -2.57 16.19 -5.95
CA ALA A 310 -2.92 17.11 -7.04
C ALA A 310 -2.54 16.56 -8.42
#